data_AF-A0A4C1ZWC9-F1
#
_entry.id   AF-A0A4C1ZWC9-F1
#
_cell.length_a   1.000
_cell.length_b   1.000
_cell.length_c   1.000
_cell.angle_alpha   90.00
_cell.angle_beta   90.00
_cell.angle_gamma   90.00
#
_symmetry.space_group_name_H-M   'P 1'
#
loop_
_entity.id
_entity.type
_entity.pdbx_description
1 polymer ?
#
loop_
_entity_poly.entity_id
_entity_poly.type
_entity_poly.pdbx_seq_one_letter_code
_entity_poly.pdbx_strand_id
1 'polypeptide(L)'
;MTYASTIFAHARPDRLNDLQIVQNKFCRRAADTPWYVKNSVLHRDLELPTISKYIEDASERFFDVASSHPNPLLVSAVSYEPPPSHHLCRRPRSILLDPPDDLTAKVEKLIESNKMATD
;
A
#
# COMPACT_ATOMS: atom_id res chain seq x y z
N MET A 1 -9.28 9.64 19.82
CA MET A 1 -8.60 8.81 18.81
C MET A 1 -9.56 7.71 18.41
N THR A 2 -10.26 7.89 17.30
CA THR A 2 -11.20 6.88 16.80
C THR A 2 -10.37 5.71 16.29
N TYR A 3 -10.64 4.51 16.80
CA TYR A 3 -9.95 3.23 16.57
C TYR A 3 -9.99 2.75 15.09
N ALA A 4 -10.42 3.60 14.16
CA ALA A 4 -10.80 3.29 12.79
C ALA A 4 -9.84 3.82 11.72
N SER A 5 -8.69 4.40 12.09
CA SER A 5 -7.67 4.81 11.11
C SER A 5 -6.89 3.60 10.63
N THR A 6 -6.76 3.45 9.31
CA THR A 6 -5.94 2.44 8.63
C THR A 6 -4.45 2.77 8.77
N ILE A 7 -3.93 2.73 9.99
CA ILE A 7 -2.50 2.98 10.25
C ILE A 7 -1.71 1.72 9.92
N PHE A 8 -1.48 1.49 8.62
CA PHE A 8 -0.66 0.36 8.13
C PHE A 8 0.82 0.70 8.00
N ALA A 9 1.18 1.99 8.02
CA ALA A 9 2.57 2.48 7.90
C ALA A 9 3.51 2.03 9.04
N HIS A 10 3.00 1.30 10.04
CA HIS A 10 3.81 0.69 11.10
C HIS A 10 3.87 -0.84 11.05
N ALA A 11 3.28 -1.46 10.04
CA ALA A 11 3.49 -2.87 9.77
C ALA A 11 4.97 -3.11 9.47
N ARG A 12 5.55 -4.16 10.07
CA ARG A 12 6.90 -4.60 9.69
C ARG A 12 6.87 -5.08 8.24
N PRO A 13 7.92 -4.80 7.44
CA PRO A 13 7.97 -5.23 6.04
C PRO A 13 7.78 -6.75 5.89
N ASP A 14 8.28 -7.56 6.84
CA ASP A 14 8.05 -9.01 6.86
C ASP A 14 6.56 -9.39 6.86
N ARG A 15 5.73 -8.66 7.62
CA ARG A 15 4.29 -8.91 7.71
C ARG A 15 3.55 -8.48 6.45
N LEU A 16 4.02 -7.42 5.80
CA LEU A 16 3.50 -6.99 4.50
C LEU A 16 3.82 -8.02 3.42
N ASN A 17 5.04 -8.57 3.45
CA ASN A 17 5.44 -9.66 2.56
C ASN A 17 4.61 -10.92 2.80
N ASP A 18 4.35 -11.31 4.05
CA ASP A 18 3.44 -12.42 4.37
C ASP A 18 2.04 -12.20 3.76
N LEU A 19 1.50 -10.98 3.88
CA LEU A 19 0.21 -10.62 3.30
C LEU A 19 0.25 -10.68 1.76
N GLN A 20 1.35 -10.24 1.15
CA GLN A 20 1.58 -10.35 -0.29
C GLN A 20 1.64 -11.82 -0.74
N ILE A 21 2.25 -12.71 0.04
CA ILE A 21 2.27 -14.16 -0.24
C ILE A 21 0.85 -14.72 -0.22
N VAL A 22 0.02 -14.30 0.73
CA VAL A 22 -1.40 -14.71 0.78
C VAL A 22 -2.16 -14.20 -0.44
N GLN A 23 -1.97 -12.93 -0.82
CA GLN A 23 -2.58 -12.36 -2.03
C GLN A 23 -2.15 -13.14 -3.29
N ASN A 24 -0.85 -13.40 -3.45
CA ASN A 24 -0.31 -14.16 -4.58
C ASN A 24 -0.93 -15.56 -4.68
N LYS A 25 -1.09 -16.26 -3.55
CA LYS A 25 -1.75 -17.58 -3.49
C LYS A 25 -3.23 -17.49 -3.87
N PHE A 26 -3.92 -16.45 -3.41
CA PHE A 26 -5.31 -16.20 -3.75
C PHE A 26 -5.49 -15.97 -5.25
N CYS A 27 -4.73 -15.04 -5.84
CA CYS A 27 -4.77 -14.74 -7.28
C CYS A 27 -4.51 -16.00 -8.13
N ARG A 28 -3.51 -16.81 -7.75
CA ARG A 28 -3.21 -18.06 -8.46
C ARG A 28 -4.34 -19.06 -8.43
N ARG A 29 -5.00 -19.23 -7.28
CA ARG A 29 -6.15 -20.13 -7.13
C ARG A 29 -7.38 -19.60 -7.86
N ALA A 30 -7.63 -18.30 -7.82
CA ALA A 30 -8.77 -17.67 -8.48
C ALA A 30 -8.68 -17.79 -10.01
N ALA A 31 -7.49 -17.64 -10.58
CA ALA A 31 -7.25 -17.73 -12.01
C ALA A 31 -6.88 -19.16 -12.49
N ASP A 32 -6.87 -20.15 -11.59
CA ASP A 32 -6.42 -21.54 -11.83
C ASP A 32 -5.10 -21.64 -12.62
N THR A 33 -4.12 -20.82 -12.24
CA THR A 33 -2.89 -20.64 -13.03
C THR A 33 -1.77 -21.60 -12.65
N PRO A 34 -1.00 -22.10 -13.63
CA PRO A 34 0.20 -22.90 -13.37
C PRO A 34 1.28 -22.14 -12.59
N TRP A 35 2.10 -22.86 -11.83
CA TRP A 35 3.10 -22.30 -10.93
C TRP A 35 4.17 -21.42 -11.59
N TYR A 36 4.43 -21.64 -12.90
CA TYR A 36 5.43 -20.94 -13.69
C TYR A 36 4.96 -19.57 -14.21
N VAL A 37 3.67 -19.24 -14.07
CA VAL A 37 3.16 -17.91 -14.41
C VAL A 37 3.68 -16.89 -13.39
N LYS A 38 4.26 -15.80 -13.90
CA LYS A 38 4.81 -14.73 -13.05
C LYS A 38 3.68 -13.99 -12.35
N ASN A 39 3.86 -13.72 -11.05
CA ASN A 39 2.86 -12.99 -10.26
C ASN A 39 2.59 -11.58 -10.84
N SER A 40 3.60 -10.91 -11.41
CA SER A 40 3.42 -9.60 -12.03
C SER A 40 2.43 -9.62 -13.21
N VAL A 41 2.37 -10.73 -13.95
CA VAL A 41 1.41 -10.92 -15.05
C VAL A 41 0.00 -11.14 -14.47
N LEU A 42 -0.12 -11.97 -13.43
CA LEU A 42 -1.41 -12.19 -12.74
C LEU A 42 -1.99 -10.88 -12.18
N HIS A 43 -1.16 -10.06 -11.54
CA HIS A 43 -1.59 -8.77 -11.01
C HIS A 43 -2.07 -7.82 -12.10
N ARG A 44 -1.40 -7.82 -13.25
CA ARG A 44 -1.82 -7.03 -14.41
C ARG A 44 -3.14 -7.54 -15.00
N ASP A 45 -3.23 -8.84 -15.27
CA ASP A 45 -4.37 -9.44 -15.96
C ASP A 45 -5.63 -9.44 -15.09
N LEU A 46 -5.48 -9.50 -13.76
CA LEU A 46 -6.57 -9.35 -12.79
C LEU A 46 -6.84 -7.89 -12.39
N GLU A 47 -6.04 -6.94 -12.89
CA GLU A 47 -6.08 -5.51 -12.52
C GLU A 47 -6.00 -5.29 -10.99
N LEU A 48 -5.29 -6.18 -10.29
CA LEU A 48 -5.18 -6.15 -8.82
C LEU A 48 -3.92 -5.42 -8.37
N PRO A 49 -4.05 -4.35 -7.57
CA PRO A 49 -2.90 -3.71 -6.96
C PRO A 49 -2.21 -4.65 -5.96
N THR A 50 -0.89 -4.51 -5.85
CA THR A 50 -0.10 -5.13 -4.78
C THR A 50 -0.56 -4.60 -3.42
N ILE A 51 -0.38 -5.36 -2.34
CA ILE A 51 -0.75 -4.94 -0.98
C ILE A 51 -0.12 -3.60 -0.60
N SER A 52 1.16 -3.38 -0.92
CA SER A 52 1.86 -2.13 -0.62
C SER A 52 1.17 -0.93 -1.27
N LYS A 53 0.90 -1.04 -2.57
CA LYS A 53 0.22 -0.01 -3.36
C LYS A 53 -1.21 0.24 -2.87
N TYR A 54 -1.95 -0.83 -2.57
CA TYR A 54 -3.29 -0.70 -2.01
C TYR A 54 -3.27 0.05 -0.66
N ILE A 55 -2.29 -0.23 0.19
CA ILE A 55 -2.13 0.47 1.48
C ILE A 55 -1.82 1.94 1.27
N GLU A 56 -0.92 2.27 0.35
CA GLU A 56 -0.58 3.65 -0.02
C GLU A 56 -1.83 4.38 -0.53
N ASP A 57 -2.48 3.87 -1.58
CA ASP A 57 -3.69 4.45 -2.17
C ASP A 57 -4.83 4.61 -1.13
N ALA A 58 -5.01 3.62 -0.26
CA ALA A 58 -6.02 3.68 0.81
C ALA A 58 -5.66 4.73 1.87
N SER A 59 -4.38 4.87 2.19
CA SER A 59 -3.90 5.89 3.14
C SER A 59 -4.08 7.30 2.59
N GLU A 60 -3.71 7.55 1.33
CA GLU A 60 -3.91 8.83 0.66
C GLU A 60 -5.38 9.24 0.68
N ARG A 61 -6.27 8.35 0.21
CA ARG A 61 -7.72 8.59 0.23
C ARG A 61 -8.25 8.88 1.64
N PHE A 62 -7.73 8.20 2.66
CA PHE A 62 -8.12 8.45 4.05
C PHE A 62 -7.71 9.86 4.51
N PHE A 63 -6.48 10.29 4.19
CA PHE A 63 -5.98 11.61 4.57
C PHE A 63 -6.62 12.75 3.75
N ASP A 64 -6.93 12.52 2.49
CA ASP A 64 -7.68 13.47 1.66
C ASP A 64 -9.06 13.75 2.26
N VAL A 65 -9.78 12.69 2.66
CA VAL A 65 -11.07 12.83 3.35
C VAL A 65 -10.91 13.50 4.71
N ALA A 66 -9.87 13.13 5.48
CA ALA A 66 -9.62 13.74 6.78
C ALA A 66 -9.29 15.25 6.68
N SER A 67 -8.65 15.69 5.58
CA SER A 67 -8.28 17.09 5.34
C SER A 67 -9.49 18.00 5.15
N SER A 68 -10.58 17.46 4.59
CA SER A 68 -11.84 18.18 4.32
C SER A 68 -12.88 18.03 5.44
N HIS A 69 -12.53 17.34 6.53
CA HIS A 69 -13.49 17.03 7.59
C HIS A 69 -13.84 18.27 8.44
N PRO A 70 -15.11 18.49 8.83
CA PRO A 70 -15.51 19.61 9.69
C PRO A 70 -14.91 19.60 11.11
N ASN A 71 -14.17 18.56 11.48
CA ASN A 71 -13.63 18.41 12.84
C ASN A 71 -12.16 18.84 12.84
N PRO A 72 -11.80 19.93 13.53
CA PRO A 72 -10.43 20.45 13.54
C PRO A 72 -9.41 19.47 14.13
N LEU A 73 -9.83 18.53 14.98
CA LEU A 73 -8.95 17.51 15.54
C LEU A 73 -8.52 16.46 14.49
N LEU A 74 -9.34 16.21 13.47
CA LEU A 74 -9.00 15.29 12.38
C LEU A 74 -8.10 15.98 11.36
N VAL A 75 -8.39 17.24 11.02
CA VAL A 75 -7.55 18.04 10.13
C VAL A 75 -6.13 18.22 10.70
N SER A 76 -6.02 18.52 12.00
CA SER A 76 -4.71 18.64 12.67
C SER A 76 -3.93 17.32 12.78
N ALA A 77 -4.59 16.17 12.63
CA ALA A 77 -3.91 14.88 12.58
C ALA A 77 -3.26 14.61 11.21
N VAL A 78 -3.73 15.23 10.13
CA VAL A 78 -3.16 15.11 8.78
C VAL A 78 -1.77 15.76 8.73
N SER A 79 -1.63 16.96 9.30
CA SER A 79 -0.38 17.72 9.34
C SER A 79 0.52 17.36 10.52
N TYR A 80 0.20 16.29 11.25
CA TYR A 80 0.96 15.89 12.43
C TYR A 80 2.29 15.24 12.01
N GLU A 81 3.39 15.97 12.19
CA GLU A 81 4.72 15.40 12.11
C GLU A 81 5.16 14.88 13.50
N PRO A 82 5.43 13.57 13.65
CA PRO A 82 5.94 13.07 14.92
C PRO A 82 7.36 13.62 15.15
N PRO A 83 7.68 14.12 16.36
CA PRO A 83 9.01 14.60 16.68
C PRO A 83 10.07 13.52 16.41
N PRO A 84 11.30 13.90 16.02
CA PRO A 84 12.38 12.94 15.79
C PRO A 84 12.55 12.04 17.02
N SER A 85 12.70 10.75 16.75
CA SER A 85 12.57 9.69 17.74
C SER A 85 13.59 9.80 18.87
N HIS A 86 13.19 10.36 20.02
CA HIS A 86 13.91 10.18 21.29
C HIS A 86 13.51 8.82 21.87
N HIS A 87 14.21 7.75 21.46
CA HIS A 87 14.31 6.36 21.99
C HIS A 87 13.13 5.62 22.67
N LEU A 88 11.99 6.24 23.00
CA LEU A 88 10.98 5.69 23.92
C LEU A 88 9.55 5.78 23.38
N CYS A 89 9.24 6.70 22.45
CA CYS A 89 7.89 6.86 21.92
C CYS A 89 7.91 7.10 20.40
N ARG A 90 7.88 6.03 19.61
CA ARG A 90 7.63 6.12 18.16
C ARG A 90 6.12 6.24 17.96
N ARG A 91 5.62 7.45 17.74
CA ARG A 91 4.22 7.60 17.32
C ARG A 91 4.11 7.08 15.88
N PRO A 92 3.10 6.24 15.56
CA PRO A 92 2.96 5.71 14.22
C PRO A 92 2.86 6.83 13.20
N ARG A 93 3.65 6.73 12.12
CA ARG A 93 3.47 7.59 10.95
C ARG A 93 2.24 7.15 10.18
N SER A 94 1.67 8.06 9.43
CA SER A 94 0.54 7.86 8.53
C SER A 94 0.95 7.21 7.21
N ILE A 95 2.14 7.55 6.72
CA ILE A 95 2.60 7.22 5.36
C ILE A 95 3.65 6.12 5.42
N LEU A 96 3.51 5.10 4.56
CA LEU A 96 4.53 4.08 4.33
C LEU A 96 5.65 4.73 3.52
N LEU A 97 6.81 4.93 4.14
CA LEU A 97 7.97 5.59 3.52
C LEU A 97 9.02 4.58 3.04
N ASP A 98 8.72 3.29 3.16
CA ASP A 98 9.61 2.23 2.73
C ASP A 98 9.60 2.16 1.19
N PRO A 99 10.75 1.87 0.55
CA PRO A 99 10.80 1.75 -0.90
C PRO A 99 9.87 0.62 -1.38
N PRO A 100 9.28 0.75 -2.59
CA PRO A 100 8.38 -0.26 -3.12
C PRO A 100 9.10 -1.59 -3.30
N ASP A 101 8.40 -2.67 -2.95
CA ASP A 101 8.90 -4.03 -3.14
C ASP A 101 9.17 -4.34 -4.63
N ASP A 102 10.12 -5.24 -4.90
CA ASP A 102 10.53 -5.63 -6.26
C ASP A 102 9.35 -6.05 -7.16
N LEU A 103 8.33 -6.71 -6.58
CA LEU A 103 7.11 -7.07 -7.31
C LEU A 103 6.29 -5.85 -7.69
N THR A 104 6.11 -4.88 -6.79
CA THR A 104 5.40 -3.63 -7.04
C THR A 104 6.09 -2.84 -8.13
N ALA A 105 7.41 -2.64 -8.01
CA ALA A 105 8.20 -1.95 -9.03
C ALA A 105 8.09 -2.62 -10.42
N LYS A 106 8.05 -3.96 -10.48
CA LYS A 106 7.84 -4.71 -11.73
C LYS A 106 6.44 -4.51 -12.31
N VAL A 107 5.40 -4.56 -11.48
CA VAL A 107 4.01 -4.35 -11.93
C VAL A 107 3.84 -2.95 -12.48
N GLU A 108 4.37 -1.93 -11.80
CA GLU A 108 4.29 -0.54 -12.25
C GLU A 108 5.05 -0.31 -13.54
N LYS A 109 6.26 -0.86 -13.67
CA LYS A 109 7.03 -0.80 -14.92
C LYS A 109 6.30 -1.45 -16.08
N LEU A 110 5.60 -2.57 -15.86
CA LEU A 110 4.80 -3.25 -16.89
C LEU A 110 3.59 -2.42 -17.30
N ILE A 111 2.90 -1.80 -16.35
CA ILE A 111 1.77 -0.90 -16.62
C ILE A 111 2.26 0.30 -17.46
N GLU A 112 3.39 0.90 -17.09
CA GLU A 112 3.94 2.06 -17.78
C GLU A 112 4.39 1.73 -19.20
N SER A 113 5.06 0.59 -19.38
CA SER A 113 5.50 0.13 -20.71
C SER A 113 4.32 -0.09 -21.67
N ASN A 114 3.16 -0.52 -21.16
CA ASN A 114 1.96 -0.71 -21.96
C ASN A 114 1.30 0.61 -22.37
N LYS A 115 1.28 1.61 -21.49
CA LYS A 115 0.75 2.95 -21.83
C LYS A 115 1.53 3.58 -22.99
N MET A 116 2.87 3.51 -22.93
CA MET A 116 3.76 4.02 -23.96
C MET A 116 3.66 3.29 -25.31
N ALA A 117 3.06 2.10 -25.35
CA ALA A 117 2.85 1.34 -26.59
C ALA A 117 1.48 1.61 -27.23
N THR A 118 0.57 2.28 -26.51
CA THR A 118 -0.78 2.63 -26.97
C THR A 118 -0.94 4.10 -27.36
N ASP A 119 0.07 4.93 -27.11
CA ASP A 119 0.22 6.31 -27.59
C ASP A 119 1.01 6.35 -28.92
#